data_AF-A0A534X3D0-F1
#
_entry.id   AF-A0A534X3D0-F1
#
_cell.length_a   1.000
_cell.length_b   1.000
_cell.length_c   1.000
_cell.angle_alpha   90.00
_cell.angle_beta   90.00
_cell.angle_gamma   90.00
#
_symmetry.space_group_name_H-M   'P 1'
#
loop_
_entity.id
_entity.type
_entity.pdbx_description
1 polymer ?
#
loop_
_entity_poly.entity_id
_entity_poly.type
_entity_poly.pdbx_seq_one_letter_code
_entity_poly.pdbx_strand_id
1 'polypeptide(L)'
;GRRVIEVPTSGRLLLTDVGTILGTCLSGVGVAQIKALGIQELLDDGKLIDLFPDWPDERFPLYALYPSRHLPAAKVRAFIDFVMAAIEPKTGGPV
;
A
#
# COMPACT_ATOMS: atom_id res chain seq x y z
N GLY A 1 -20.74 -16.85 6.50
CA GLY A 1 -20.02 -16.11 7.57
C GLY A 1 -18.54 -16.13 7.27
N ARG A 2 -17.84 -15.01 7.49
CA ARG A 2 -16.38 -14.90 7.24
C ARG A 2 -15.64 -15.83 8.19
N ARG A 3 -14.98 -16.87 7.68
CA ARG A 3 -14.17 -17.79 8.47
C ARG A 3 -12.73 -17.31 8.41
N VAL A 4 -12.18 -16.90 9.55
CA VAL A 4 -10.77 -16.55 9.69
C VAL A 4 -10.01 -17.81 10.11
N ILE A 5 -8.90 -18.08 9.44
CA ILE A 5 -8.01 -19.19 9.78
C ILE A 5 -6.65 -18.57 10.07
N GLU A 6 -6.12 -18.83 11.26
CA GLU A 6 -4.78 -18.42 11.61
C GLU A 6 -3.79 -19.43 11.05
N VAL A 7 -2.82 -18.94 10.28
CA VAL A 7 -1.77 -19.76 9.66
C VAL A 7 -0.43 -19.30 10.23
N PRO A 8 0.25 -20.11 11.06
CA PRO A 8 1.59 -19.76 11.52
C PRO A 8 2.57 -19.78 10.34
N THR A 9 3.26 -18.67 10.12
CA THR A 9 4.26 -18.54 9.05
C THR A 9 5.66 -18.56 9.64
N SER A 10 6.56 -19.38 9.08
CA SER A 10 7.99 -19.34 9.36
C SER A 10 8.75 -18.93 8.09
N GLY A 11 9.51 -17.84 8.15
CA GLY A 11 10.32 -17.33 7.04
C GLY A 11 11.81 -17.34 7.37
N ARG A 12 12.65 -17.39 6.34
CA ARG A 12 14.11 -17.18 6.48
C ARG A 12 14.47 -15.71 6.71
N LEU A 13 13.54 -14.81 6.43
CA LEU A 13 13.70 -13.37 6.52
C LEU A 13 12.52 -12.76 7.27
N LEU A 14 12.81 -11.81 8.14
CA LEU A 14 11.85 -10.93 8.79
C LEU A 14 12.28 -9.49 8.48
N LEU A 15 11.45 -8.78 7.74
CA LEU A 15 11.75 -7.45 7.20
C LEU A 15 10.65 -6.48 7.62
N THR A 16 11.02 -5.21 7.84
CA THR A 16 10.08 -4.17 8.33
C THR A 16 10.00 -2.95 7.43
N ASP A 17 10.89 -2.80 6.44
CA ASP A 17 10.87 -1.71 5.48
C ASP A 17 10.44 -2.17 4.09
N VAL A 18 9.66 -1.34 3.40
CA VAL A 18 9.05 -1.69 2.11
C VAL A 18 10.08 -1.87 1.00
N GLY A 19 11.18 -1.11 1.02
CA GLY A 19 12.21 -1.16 -0.03
C GLY A 19 12.93 -2.51 -0.05
N THR A 20 13.38 -2.98 1.11
CA THR A 20 14.04 -4.28 1.24
C THR A 20 13.06 -5.43 0.96
N ILE A 21 11.81 -5.33 1.41
CA ILE A 21 10.77 -6.31 1.08
C ILE A 21 10.61 -6.43 -0.43
N LEU A 22 10.42 -5.30 -1.12
CA LEU A 22 10.21 -5.27 -2.57
C LEU A 22 11.43 -5.80 -3.34
N GLY A 23 12.64 -5.36 -2.97
CA GLY A 23 13.87 -5.85 -3.61
C GLY A 23 14.07 -7.36 -3.43
N THR A 24 13.70 -7.90 -2.26
CA THR A 24 13.76 -9.33 -1.96
C THR A 24 12.77 -10.12 -2.82
N CYS A 25 11.53 -9.63 -2.97
CA CYS A 25 10.53 -10.22 -3.85
C CYS A 25 10.94 -10.20 -5.32
N LEU A 26 11.43 -9.05 -5.82
CA LEU A 26 11.92 -8.90 -7.20
C LEU A 26 13.12 -9.81 -7.50
N SER A 27 13.89 -10.18 -6.47
CA SER A 27 15.00 -11.13 -6.59
C SER A 27 14.56 -12.60 -6.52
N GLY A 28 13.26 -12.88 -6.43
CA GLY A 28 12.71 -14.24 -6.38
C GLY A 28 12.89 -14.96 -5.04
N VAL A 29 13.22 -14.24 -3.97
CA VAL A 29 13.53 -14.84 -2.65
C VAL A 29 12.27 -15.21 -1.86
N GLY A 30 11.12 -14.58 -2.17
CA GLY A 30 9.86 -14.89 -1.49
C GLY A 30 8.67 -14.05 -1.94
N VAL A 31 7.58 -14.19 -1.20
CA VAL A 31 6.31 -13.46 -1.40
C VAL A 31 6.12 -12.47 -0.25
N ALA A 32 5.42 -11.37 -0.52
CA ALA A 32 5.16 -10.35 0.50
C ALA A 32 3.78 -9.72 0.32
N GLN A 33 3.19 -9.33 1.44
CA GLN A 33 2.00 -8.49 1.49
C GLN A 33 2.45 -7.04 1.65
N ILE A 34 2.25 -6.23 0.62
CA ILE A 34 2.63 -4.82 0.61
C ILE A 34 1.43 -3.98 0.16
N LYS A 35 1.42 -2.70 0.56
CA LYS A 35 0.45 -1.75 0.01
C LYS A 35 0.79 -1.54 -1.46
N ALA A 36 -0.22 -1.59 -2.34
CA ALA A 36 -0.05 -1.45 -3.79
C ALA A 36 0.28 -0.01 -4.25
N LEU A 37 0.98 0.77 -3.44
CA LEU A 37 1.35 2.15 -3.75
C LEU A 37 2.62 2.17 -4.61
N GLY A 38 2.50 2.61 -5.86
CA GLY A 38 3.64 2.81 -6.75
C GLY A 38 4.27 1.53 -7.29
N ILE A 39 3.57 0.38 -7.24
CA ILE A 39 4.07 -0.90 -7.77
C ILE A 39 3.39 -1.34 -9.07
N GLN A 40 2.43 -0.55 -9.58
CA GLN A 40 1.63 -0.96 -10.75
C GLN A 40 2.49 -1.30 -11.96
N GLU A 41 3.52 -0.50 -12.25
CA GLU A 41 4.46 -0.77 -13.35
C GLU A 41 5.17 -2.12 -13.19
N LEU A 42 5.46 -2.55 -11.96
CA LEU A 42 6.10 -3.84 -11.70
C LEU A 42 5.14 -5.02 -11.95
N LEU A 43 3.85 -4.82 -11.72
CA LEU A 43 2.80 -5.80 -12.04
C LEU A 43 2.56 -5.86 -13.55
N ASP A 44 2.45 -4.69 -14.20
CA ASP A 44 2.24 -4.57 -15.64
C ASP A 44 3.40 -5.18 -16.44
N ASP A 45 4.65 -4.98 -15.97
CA ASP A 45 5.86 -5.58 -16.54
C ASP A 45 6.01 -7.09 -16.24
N GLY A 46 5.14 -7.67 -15.41
CA GLY A 46 5.23 -9.08 -14.98
C GLY A 46 6.42 -9.38 -14.05
N LYS A 47 7.09 -8.36 -13.51
CA LYS A 47 8.16 -8.51 -12.51
C LYS A 47 7.61 -8.92 -11.14
N LEU A 48 6.37 -8.56 -10.88
CA LEU A 48 5.56 -9.06 -9.78
C LEU A 48 4.27 -9.64 -10.34
N ILE A 49 3.66 -10.55 -9.57
CA ILE A 49 2.33 -11.10 -9.84
C ILE A 49 1.49 -10.97 -8.57
N ASP A 50 0.20 -10.69 -8.73
CA ASP A 50 -0.76 -10.79 -7.63
C ASP A 50 -1.13 -12.27 -7.42
N LEU A 51 -0.91 -12.77 -6.20
CA LEU A 51 -1.19 -14.16 -5.84
C LEU A 51 -2.65 -14.39 -5.46
N PHE A 52 -3.37 -13.33 -5.09
CA PHE A 52 -4.74 -13.42 -4.57
C PHE A 52 -5.67 -12.34 -5.18
N PRO A 53 -5.79 -12.25 -6.52
CA PRO A 53 -6.56 -11.20 -7.19
C PRO A 53 -8.05 -11.19 -6.84
N ASP A 54 -8.61 -12.35 -6.45
CA ASP A 54 -10.01 -12.49 -6.04
C ASP A 54 -10.28 -12.03 -4.59
N TRP A 55 -9.24 -11.57 -3.88
CA TRP A 55 -9.30 -11.21 -2.45
C TRP A 55 -8.81 -9.77 -2.18
N PRO A 56 -9.38 -8.73 -2.84
CA PRO A 56 -8.87 -7.35 -2.80
C PRO A 56 -9.22 -6.57 -1.51
N ASP A 57 -9.87 -7.22 -0.55
CA ASP A 57 -10.68 -6.59 0.50
C ASP A 57 -9.89 -5.81 1.57
N GLU A 58 -8.55 -5.76 1.47
CA GLU A 58 -7.72 -5.08 2.44
C GLU A 58 -7.49 -3.61 2.08
N ARG A 59 -8.40 -2.75 2.57
CA ARG A 59 -8.30 -1.30 2.41
C ARG A 59 -7.62 -0.67 3.61
N PHE A 60 -6.54 0.08 3.36
CA PHE A 60 -5.86 0.87 4.36
C PHE A 60 -6.14 2.36 4.14
N PRO A 61 -6.90 3.03 5.02
CA PRO A 61 -7.12 4.46 4.90
C PRO A 61 -5.81 5.23 5.11
N LEU A 62 -5.56 6.21 4.24
CA LEU A 62 -4.46 7.16 4.37
C LEU A 62 -4.98 8.45 5.03
N TYR A 63 -4.34 8.89 6.11
CA TYR A 63 -4.76 10.06 6.88
C TYR A 63 -3.70 11.15 6.88
N ALA A 64 -4.14 12.39 6.74
CA ALA A 64 -3.33 13.57 7.05
C ALA A 64 -3.63 14.03 8.49
N LEU A 65 -2.67 13.86 9.41
CA LEU A 65 -2.82 14.21 10.82
C LEU A 65 -2.15 15.55 11.13
N TYR A 66 -2.89 16.46 11.76
CA TYR A 66 -2.38 17.75 12.24
C TYR A 66 -3.11 18.17 13.53
N PRO A 67 -2.49 19.01 14.39
CA PRO A 67 -3.08 19.40 15.67
C PRO A 67 -4.43 20.13 15.50
N SER A 68 -5.45 19.73 16.27
CA SER A 68 -6.83 20.25 16.15
C SER A 68 -7.05 21.67 16.68
N ARG A 69 -6.12 22.18 17.50
CA ARG A 69 -6.36 23.35 18.36
C ARG A 69 -6.14 24.69 17.68
N HIS A 70 -5.57 24.67 16.49
CA HIS A 70 -5.28 25.86 15.70
C HIS A 70 -5.82 25.63 14.29
N LEU A 71 -6.47 26.65 13.71
CA LEU A 71 -6.69 26.68 12.27
C LEU A 71 -5.35 26.32 11.60
N PRO A 72 -5.30 25.29 10.74
CA PRO A 72 -4.04 24.89 10.12
C PRO A 72 -3.48 26.10 9.37
N ALA A 73 -2.19 26.39 9.58
CA ALA A 73 -1.53 27.49 8.89
C ALA A 73 -1.76 27.36 7.38
N ALA A 74 -1.91 28.48 6.66
CA ALA A 74 -2.23 28.47 5.23
C ALA A 74 -1.30 27.56 4.40
N LYS A 75 -0.01 27.48 4.76
CA LYS A 75 0.96 26.57 4.13
C LYS A 75 0.64 25.08 4.33
N VAL A 76 0.09 24.69 5.49
CA VAL A 76 -0.31 23.31 5.78
C VAL A 76 -1.52 22.95 4.94
N ARG A 77 -2.50 23.86 4.84
CA ARG A 77 -3.67 23.67 3.97
C ARG A 77 -3.27 23.54 2.51
N ALA A 78 -2.45 24.47 2.00
CA ALA A 78 -1.95 24.42 0.63
C ALA A 78 -1.18 23.13 0.33
N PHE A 79 -0.37 22.63 1.29
CA PHE A 79 0.31 21.35 1.14
C PHE A 79 -0.66 20.16 1.11
N ILE A 80 -1.66 20.13 1.99
CA ILE A 80 -2.68 19.08 1.97
C ILE A 80 -3.44 19.11 0.64
N ASP A 81 -3.86 20.28 0.18
CA ASP A 81 -4.56 20.45 -1.10
C ASP A 81 -3.69 19.95 -2.27
N PHE A 82 -2.40 20.28 -2.26
CA PHE A 82 -1.42 19.77 -3.24
C PHE A 82 -1.30 18.25 -3.22
N VAL A 83 -1.14 17.65 -2.03
CA VAL A 83 -1.02 16.19 -1.88
C VAL A 83 -2.31 15.51 -2.33
N MET A 84 -3.47 16.02 -1.91
CA MET A 84 -4.77 15.46 -2.31
C MET A 84 -4.93 15.45 -3.83
N ALA A 85 -4.56 16.53 -4.53
CA ALA A 85 -4.57 16.58 -5.98
C ALA A 85 -3.57 15.58 -6.63
N ALA A 86 -2.43 15.32 -5.99
CA ALA A 86 -1.42 14.38 -6.49
C ALA A 86 -1.80 12.90 -6.29
N ILE A 87 -2.62 12.60 -5.27
CA ILE A 87 -3.04 11.23 -4.93
C ILE A 87 -4.47 10.93 -5.39
N GLU A 88 -5.14 11.84 -6.11
CA GLU A 88 -6.45 11.57 -6.69
C GLU A 88 -6.37 10.27 -7.51
N PRO A 89 -7.14 9.24 -7.11
CA PRO A 89 -7.08 7.96 -7.79
C PRO A 89 -7.54 8.18 -9.23
N LYS A 90 -6.74 7.71 -10.19
CA LYS A 90 -7.24 7.48 -11.55
C LYS A 90 -8.42 6.52 -11.42
N THR A 91 -9.63 7.05 -11.50
CA THR A 91 -10.86 6.27 -11.42
C THR A 91 -10.83 5.21 -12.52
N GLY A 92 -10.92 3.92 -12.15
CA GLY A 92 -10.98 2.84 -13.13
C GLY A 92 -10.76 1.43 -12.57
N GLY A 93 -11.69 0.92 -11.76
CA GLY A 93 -11.77 -0.50 -11.38
C GLY A 93 -12.83 -0.70 -10.29
N PRO A 94 -13.73 -1.70 -10.39
CA PRO A 94 -14.96 -1.72 -9.61
C PRO A 94 -14.69 -1.86 -8.12
N VAL A 95 -15.56 -1.19 -7.37
CA VAL A 95 -15.64 -1.14 -5.90
C VAL A 95 -15.84 -2.52 -5.32
#